data_AF-W7KDA6-F1
#
_entry.id   AF-W7KDA6-F1
#
_cell.length_a   1.000
_cell.length_b   1.000
_cell.length_c   1.000
_cell.angle_alpha   90.00
_cell.angle_beta   90.00
_cell.angle_gamma   90.00
#
_symmetry.space_group_name_H-M   'P 1'
#
loop_
_entity.id
_entity.type
_entity.pdbx_description
1 polymer ?
#
loop_
_entity_poly.entity_id
_entity_poly.type
_entity_poly.pdbx_seq_one_letter_code
_entity_poly.pdbx_strand_id
1 'polypeptide(L)'
;MYVKSLMKIKKEMNSLYNLYENFTKKYEIEKYKYYLKVERGIQADYQTNILDDPNVDKYEIDKQNEQYLENILDQVYKDDKFLEDSEMNDPQKSWMRKLSNEDVVKLKVLLLKKAIYFLPVCNKIFQDKNKKGRLYNNYYMDDNMSKQLDGQCEEFLEEFNFILHEANCLSDKWGDTIISDAYRIYHHNKAKAEEEKKKKEELKNMLKKQKLKEKKLKETTEKANLLANEIIEDMLFVKMSVDDGINKKIFFLTQYSDA
;
A
#
# COMPACT_ATOMS: atom_id res chain seq x y z
N MET A 1 11.28 15.09 -18.65
CA MET A 1 10.04 14.65 -17.96
C MET A 1 9.66 13.20 -18.26
N TYR A 2 9.79 12.70 -19.50
CA TYR A 2 9.40 11.33 -19.88
C TYR A 2 10.15 10.19 -19.17
N VAL A 3 11.47 10.31 -18.97
CA VAL A 3 12.29 9.24 -18.36
C VAL A 3 11.90 8.96 -16.90
N LYS A 4 11.62 10.01 -16.11
CA LYS A 4 11.16 9.86 -14.71
C LYS A 4 9.76 9.23 -14.63
N SER A 5 8.89 9.53 -15.59
CA SER A 5 7.55 8.91 -15.67
C SER A 5 7.64 7.43 -16.05
N LEU A 6 8.51 7.08 -17.01
CA LEU A 6 8.73 5.69 -17.44
C LEU A 6 9.38 4.85 -16.33
N MET A 7 10.35 5.39 -15.60
CA MET A 7 10.95 4.71 -14.43
C MET A 7 9.95 4.50 -13.29
N LYS A 8 9.05 5.46 -13.05
CA LYS A 8 7.99 5.33 -12.04
C LYS A 8 6.97 4.25 -12.43
N ILE A 9 6.56 4.23 -13.70
CA ILE A 9 5.64 3.22 -14.25
C ILE A 9 6.27 1.81 -14.19
N LYS A 10 7.55 1.67 -14.54
CA LYS A 10 8.27 0.38 -14.46
C LYS A 10 8.40 -0.11 -13.02
N LYS A 11 8.65 0.80 -12.06
CA LYS A 11 8.76 0.48 -10.62
C LYS A 11 7.40 0.08 -10.01
N GLU A 12 6.32 0.78 -10.35
CA GLU A 12 4.96 0.44 -9.92
C GLU A 12 4.49 -0.89 -10.52
N MET A 13 4.85 -1.18 -11.78
CA MET A 13 4.51 -2.46 -12.42
C MET A 13 5.23 -3.64 -11.76
N ASN A 14 6.54 -3.53 -11.51
CA ASN A 14 7.28 -4.56 -10.78
C ASN A 14 6.70 -4.77 -9.37
N SER A 15 6.29 -3.70 -8.69
CA SER A 15 5.69 -3.82 -7.36
C SER A 15 4.35 -4.54 -7.36
N LEU A 16 3.47 -4.29 -8.35
CA LEU A 16 2.17 -4.96 -8.46
C LEU A 16 2.33 -6.43 -8.86
N TYR A 17 3.23 -6.70 -9.79
CA TYR A 17 3.55 -8.06 -10.22
C TYR A 17 4.12 -8.89 -9.06
N ASN A 18 5.11 -8.35 -8.34
CA ASN A 18 5.69 -9.04 -7.17
C ASN A 18 4.65 -9.30 -6.09
N LEU A 19 3.73 -8.35 -5.86
CA LEU A 19 2.64 -8.55 -4.89
C LEU A 19 1.71 -9.68 -5.30
N TYR A 20 1.37 -9.75 -6.59
CA TYR A 20 0.56 -10.83 -7.15
C TYR A 20 1.27 -12.19 -7.09
N GLU A 21 2.54 -12.23 -7.48
CA GLU A 21 3.36 -13.45 -7.48
C GLU A 21 3.53 -14.00 -6.06
N ASN A 22 3.86 -13.13 -5.10
CA ASN A 22 3.97 -13.52 -3.69
C ASN A 22 2.65 -14.05 -3.13
N PHE A 23 1.53 -13.41 -3.49
CA PHE A 23 0.21 -13.90 -3.09
C PHE A 23 -0.09 -15.27 -3.69
N THR A 24 0.25 -15.48 -4.97
CA THR A 24 0.02 -16.74 -5.68
C THR A 24 0.82 -17.88 -5.07
N LYS A 25 2.09 -17.64 -4.72
CA LYS A 25 2.93 -18.61 -3.99
C LYS A 25 2.28 -19.03 -2.66
N LYS A 26 1.79 -18.07 -1.87
CA LYS A 26 1.10 -18.35 -0.60
C LYS A 26 -0.22 -19.10 -0.81
N TYR A 27 -0.95 -18.75 -1.86
CA TYR A 27 -2.19 -19.43 -2.24
C TYR A 27 -1.95 -20.92 -2.53
N GLU A 28 -0.94 -21.26 -3.32
CA GLU A 28 -0.63 -22.66 -3.66
C GLU A 28 -0.25 -23.48 -2.42
N ILE A 29 0.47 -22.90 -1.47
CA ILE A 29 0.81 -23.57 -0.20
C ILE A 29 -0.44 -23.89 0.62
N GLU A 30 -1.38 -22.94 0.74
CA GLU A 30 -2.64 -23.18 1.44
C GLU A 30 -3.54 -24.17 0.70
N LYS A 31 -3.60 -24.10 -0.62
CA LYS A 31 -4.31 -25.08 -1.43
C LYS A 31 -3.75 -26.50 -1.21
N TYR A 32 -2.43 -26.65 -1.21
CA TYR A 32 -1.77 -27.93 -0.95
C TYR A 32 -2.05 -28.47 0.46
N LYS A 33 -2.12 -27.58 1.47
CA LYS A 33 -2.56 -27.94 2.84
C LYS A 33 -3.92 -28.64 2.83
N TYR A 34 -4.89 -28.09 2.08
CA TYR A 34 -6.23 -28.66 1.96
C TYR A 34 -6.22 -29.97 1.16
N TYR A 35 -5.40 -30.06 0.11
CA TYR A 35 -5.24 -31.29 -0.66
C TYR A 35 -4.71 -32.44 0.22
N LEU A 36 -3.63 -32.21 0.97
CA LEU A 36 -3.05 -33.19 1.90
C LEU A 36 -4.08 -33.70 2.92
N LYS A 37 -4.90 -32.79 3.44
CA LYS A 37 -5.98 -33.13 4.38
C LYS A 37 -7.02 -34.06 3.74
N VAL A 38 -7.44 -33.79 2.52
CA VAL A 38 -8.52 -34.52 1.84
C VAL A 38 -8.05 -35.83 1.23
N GLU A 39 -7.01 -35.80 0.41
CA GLU A 39 -6.59 -36.97 -0.38
C GLU A 39 -5.63 -37.90 0.36
N ARG A 40 -4.92 -37.38 1.38
CA ARG A 40 -3.92 -38.16 2.13
C ARG A 40 -4.24 -38.29 3.62
N GLY A 41 -5.26 -37.58 4.12
CA GLY A 41 -5.58 -37.56 5.55
C GLY A 41 -4.48 -36.94 6.41
N ILE A 42 -3.56 -36.16 5.82
CA ILE A 42 -2.44 -35.54 6.52
C ILE A 42 -2.85 -34.13 6.94
N GLN A 43 -2.79 -33.85 8.24
CA GLN A 43 -2.99 -32.50 8.75
C GLN A 43 -1.66 -31.74 8.71
N ALA A 44 -1.45 -31.00 7.63
CA ALA A 44 -0.34 -30.04 7.54
C ALA A 44 -0.74 -28.72 8.22
N ASP A 45 0.17 -28.10 8.99
CA ASP A 45 -0.03 -26.77 9.54
C ASP A 45 1.04 -25.79 9.04
N TYR A 46 0.79 -25.28 7.84
CA TYR A 46 1.55 -24.16 7.30
C TYR A 46 0.88 -22.87 7.80
N GLN A 47 1.64 -22.02 8.49
CA GLN A 47 1.22 -20.67 8.84
C GLN A 47 1.60 -19.72 7.70
N THR A 48 0.67 -19.46 6.78
CA THR A 48 0.85 -18.37 5.81
C THR A 48 -0.03 -17.19 6.24
N ASN A 49 0.58 -16.08 6.65
CA ASN A 49 -0.17 -14.83 6.77
C ASN A 49 -0.47 -14.36 5.34
N ILE A 50 -1.72 -14.55 4.91
CA ILE A 50 -2.22 -14.14 3.59
C ILE A 50 -2.69 -12.68 3.60
N LEU A 51 -2.61 -12.03 4.76
CA LEU A 51 -2.89 -10.61 4.97
C LEU A 51 -1.57 -9.89 5.23
N ASP A 52 -0.82 -9.62 4.16
CA ASP A 52 0.33 -8.72 4.27
C ASP A 52 -0.19 -7.28 4.38
N ASP A 53 -0.02 -6.65 5.55
CA ASP A 53 -0.12 -5.21 5.68
C ASP A 53 1.10 -4.60 4.97
N PRO A 54 0.92 -3.80 3.91
CA PRO A 54 2.03 -3.22 3.15
C PRO A 54 2.90 -2.23 3.96
N ASN A 55 2.66 -2.03 5.26
CA ASN A 55 3.40 -1.11 6.13
C ASN A 55 4.33 -1.77 7.15
N VAL A 56 4.53 -3.09 7.11
CA VAL A 56 5.37 -3.78 8.12
C VAL A 56 6.73 -4.13 7.51
N ASP A 57 7.75 -3.33 7.81
CA ASP A 57 9.15 -3.65 7.52
C ASP A 57 9.64 -4.77 8.47
N LYS A 58 9.85 -5.98 7.94
CA LYS A 58 10.38 -7.14 8.68
C LYS A 58 11.46 -7.90 7.89
N TYR A 59 12.41 -7.16 7.34
CA TYR A 59 13.43 -7.62 6.38
C TYR A 59 14.17 -8.94 6.71
N GLU A 60 14.43 -9.26 7.99
CA GLU A 60 15.13 -10.51 8.38
C GLU A 60 14.19 -11.69 8.65
N ILE A 61 12.99 -11.43 9.19
CA ILE A 61 11.95 -12.44 9.39
C ILE A 61 11.37 -12.87 8.04
N ASP A 62 11.24 -11.93 7.11
CA ASP A 62 10.73 -12.17 5.77
C ASP A 62 11.63 -13.14 4.98
N LYS A 63 12.96 -13.08 5.15
CA LYS A 63 13.90 -13.94 4.42
C LYS A 63 13.90 -15.40 4.89
N GLN A 64 13.78 -15.65 6.20
CA GLN A 64 13.63 -17.01 6.72
C GLN A 64 12.26 -17.61 6.34
N ASN A 65 11.22 -16.77 6.36
CA ASN A 65 9.90 -17.17 5.89
C ASN A 65 9.91 -17.47 4.39
N GLU A 66 10.59 -16.69 3.55
CA GLU A 66 10.74 -16.96 2.12
C GLU A 66 11.40 -18.31 1.86
N GLN A 67 12.52 -18.63 2.53
CA GLN A 67 13.17 -19.94 2.37
C GLN A 67 12.27 -21.10 2.82
N TYR A 68 11.52 -20.91 3.90
CA TYR A 68 10.54 -21.90 4.36
C TYR A 68 9.41 -22.12 3.35
N LEU A 69 8.87 -21.05 2.77
CA LEU A 69 7.82 -21.12 1.75
C LEU A 69 8.33 -21.79 0.46
N GLU A 70 9.53 -21.43 -0.01
CA GLU A 70 10.16 -22.07 -1.17
C GLU A 70 10.37 -23.58 -0.94
N ASN A 71 10.81 -23.99 0.26
CA ASN A 71 10.93 -25.42 0.58
C ASN A 71 9.60 -26.17 0.52
N ILE A 72 8.47 -25.53 0.88
CA ILE A 72 7.14 -26.15 0.76
C ILE A 72 6.72 -26.19 -0.70
N LEU A 73 6.91 -25.11 -1.46
CA LEU A 73 6.61 -25.08 -2.90
C LEU A 73 7.38 -26.17 -3.65
N ASP A 74 8.64 -26.39 -3.31
CA ASP A 74 9.44 -27.49 -3.83
C ASP A 74 8.80 -28.87 -3.58
N GLN A 75 8.13 -29.06 -2.43
CA GLN A 75 7.38 -30.29 -2.16
C GLN A 75 6.11 -30.37 -2.99
N VAL A 76 5.41 -29.25 -3.19
CA VAL A 76 4.22 -29.16 -4.06
C VAL A 76 4.57 -29.57 -5.48
N TYR A 77 5.63 -28.97 -6.05
CA TYR A 77 6.03 -29.21 -7.43
C TYR A 77 6.67 -30.59 -7.66
N LYS A 78 7.10 -31.28 -6.60
CA LYS A 78 7.59 -32.67 -6.67
C LYS A 78 6.47 -33.70 -6.45
N ASP A 79 5.25 -33.27 -6.16
CA ASP A 79 4.11 -34.14 -5.96
C ASP A 79 3.34 -34.31 -7.27
N ASP A 80 3.81 -35.24 -8.11
CA ASP A 80 3.21 -35.53 -9.43
C ASP A 80 1.70 -35.80 -9.32
N LYS A 81 1.27 -36.48 -8.24
CA LYS A 81 -0.15 -36.78 -8.02
C LYS A 81 -0.97 -35.52 -7.77
N PHE A 82 -0.45 -34.57 -6.99
CA PHE A 82 -1.12 -33.29 -6.77
C PHE A 82 -1.27 -32.49 -8.06
N LEU A 83 -0.26 -32.50 -8.92
CA LEU A 83 -0.29 -31.82 -10.22
C LEU A 83 -1.35 -32.47 -11.12
N GLU A 84 -1.33 -33.79 -11.27
CA GLU A 84 -2.33 -34.52 -12.06
C GLU A 84 -3.77 -34.29 -11.57
N ASP A 85 -4.00 -34.39 -10.25
CA ASP A 85 -5.33 -34.20 -9.65
C ASP A 85 -5.81 -32.73 -9.72
N SER A 86 -4.88 -31.77 -9.86
CA SER A 86 -5.18 -30.33 -10.00
C SER A 86 -5.36 -29.90 -11.46
N GLU A 87 -4.80 -30.63 -12.41
CA GLU A 87 -4.95 -30.43 -13.86
C GLU A 87 -6.16 -31.18 -14.45
N MET A 88 -6.88 -31.96 -13.64
CA MET A 88 -8.08 -32.69 -14.07
C MET A 88 -9.09 -31.76 -14.75
N ASN A 89 -9.23 -31.94 -16.08
CA ASN A 89 -10.04 -31.08 -16.95
C ASN A 89 -11.52 -30.97 -16.56
N ASP A 90 -12.06 -31.91 -15.79
CA ASP A 90 -13.46 -31.89 -15.35
C ASP A 90 -13.58 -31.31 -13.92
N PRO A 91 -14.08 -30.05 -13.77
CA PRO A 91 -14.21 -29.41 -12.47
C PRO A 91 -15.13 -30.17 -11.50
N GLN A 92 -16.02 -31.03 -12.01
CA GLN A 92 -16.95 -31.82 -11.21
C GLN A 92 -16.28 -32.99 -10.47
N LYS A 93 -15.10 -33.41 -10.94
CA LYS A 93 -14.35 -34.52 -10.35
C LYS A 93 -13.18 -34.05 -9.50
N SER A 94 -12.99 -32.75 -9.36
CA SER A 94 -11.92 -32.17 -8.56
C SER A 94 -12.01 -32.62 -7.10
N TRP A 95 -10.85 -32.90 -6.51
CA TRP A 95 -10.70 -33.16 -5.08
C TRP A 95 -11.25 -32.01 -4.22
N MET A 96 -11.26 -30.78 -4.75
CA MET A 96 -11.79 -29.60 -4.05
C MET A 96 -13.26 -29.72 -3.68
N ARG A 97 -14.03 -30.58 -4.38
CA ARG A 97 -15.44 -30.84 -4.06
C ARG A 97 -15.65 -31.76 -2.87
N LYS A 98 -14.59 -32.46 -2.44
CA LYS A 98 -14.60 -33.32 -1.24
C LYS A 98 -14.30 -32.52 0.03
N LEU A 99 -13.99 -31.23 -0.09
CA LEU A 99 -13.71 -30.35 1.05
C LEU A 99 -14.94 -30.11 1.93
N SER A 100 -14.69 -29.87 3.22
CA SER A 100 -15.74 -29.41 4.14
C SER A 100 -16.22 -28.00 3.77
N ASN A 101 -17.47 -27.65 4.10
CA ASN A 101 -18.02 -26.33 3.80
C ASN A 101 -17.17 -25.17 4.34
N GLU A 102 -16.56 -25.33 5.53
CA GLU A 102 -15.68 -24.32 6.11
C GLU A 102 -14.40 -24.10 5.29
N ASP A 103 -13.76 -25.19 4.87
CA ASP A 103 -12.54 -25.16 4.07
C ASP A 103 -12.82 -24.62 2.67
N VAL A 104 -13.97 -24.98 2.07
CA VAL A 104 -14.44 -24.42 0.79
C VAL A 104 -14.61 -22.91 0.90
N VAL A 105 -15.25 -22.40 1.95
CA VAL A 105 -15.44 -20.94 2.12
C VAL A 105 -14.09 -20.22 2.23
N LYS A 106 -13.14 -20.78 3.00
CA LYS A 106 -11.79 -20.21 3.11
C LYS A 106 -11.11 -20.16 1.74
N LEU A 107 -11.10 -21.28 1.01
CA LEU A 107 -10.43 -21.36 -0.29
C LEU A 107 -11.11 -20.46 -1.35
N LYS A 108 -12.45 -20.34 -1.33
CA LYS A 108 -13.19 -19.35 -2.14
C LYS A 108 -12.75 -17.91 -1.85
N VAL A 109 -12.62 -17.53 -0.58
CA VAL A 109 -12.14 -16.19 -0.21
C VAL A 109 -10.72 -15.95 -0.71
N LEU A 110 -9.85 -16.97 -0.64
CA LEU A 110 -8.47 -16.87 -1.12
C LEU A 110 -8.39 -16.73 -2.64
N LEU A 111 -9.15 -17.54 -3.38
CA LEU A 111 -9.20 -17.44 -4.84
C LEU A 111 -9.78 -16.10 -5.30
N LEU A 112 -10.80 -15.60 -4.61
CA LEU A 112 -11.36 -14.28 -4.89
C LEU A 112 -10.33 -13.16 -4.65
N LYS A 113 -9.52 -13.27 -3.59
CA LYS A 113 -8.40 -12.34 -3.36
C LYS A 113 -7.34 -12.45 -4.45
N LYS A 114 -6.98 -13.67 -4.88
CA LYS A 114 -6.06 -13.89 -6.03
C LYS A 114 -6.56 -13.14 -7.26
N ALA A 115 -7.84 -13.30 -7.59
CA ALA A 115 -8.49 -12.58 -8.70
C ALA A 115 -8.45 -11.04 -8.52
N ILE A 116 -8.67 -10.53 -7.31
CA ILE A 116 -8.57 -9.08 -7.02
C ILE A 116 -7.15 -8.54 -7.25
N TYR A 117 -6.12 -9.28 -6.82
CA TYR A 117 -4.72 -8.91 -7.06
C TYR A 117 -4.31 -9.03 -8.53
N PHE A 118 -4.94 -9.95 -9.26
CA PHE A 118 -4.69 -10.20 -10.68
C PHE A 118 -5.18 -9.04 -11.56
N LEU A 119 -6.37 -8.49 -11.28
CA LEU A 119 -7.01 -7.42 -12.06
C LEU A 119 -6.13 -6.20 -12.40
N PRO A 120 -5.40 -5.56 -11.46
CA PRO A 120 -4.54 -4.43 -11.79
C PRO A 120 -3.41 -4.83 -12.75
N VAL A 121 -2.91 -6.06 -12.67
CA VAL A 121 -1.87 -6.57 -13.56
C VAL A 121 -2.44 -6.79 -14.97
N CYS A 122 -3.62 -7.42 -15.08
CA CYS A 122 -4.33 -7.56 -16.36
C CYS A 122 -4.58 -6.21 -17.04
N ASN A 123 -5.15 -5.26 -16.31
CA ASN A 123 -5.45 -3.93 -16.83
C ASN A 123 -4.22 -3.24 -17.42
N LYS A 124 -3.04 -3.46 -16.81
CA LYS A 124 -1.78 -2.90 -17.30
C LYS A 124 -1.33 -3.56 -18.60
N ILE A 125 -1.37 -4.89 -18.67
CA ILE A 125 -0.96 -5.65 -19.86
C ILE A 125 -1.86 -5.33 -21.04
N PHE A 126 -3.18 -5.25 -20.84
CA PHE A 126 -4.11 -4.83 -21.89
C PHE A 126 -3.81 -3.41 -22.39
N GLN A 127 -3.49 -2.47 -21.49
CA GLN A 127 -3.08 -1.12 -21.90
C GLN A 127 -1.79 -1.11 -22.72
N ASP A 128 -0.82 -1.97 -22.39
CA ASP A 128 0.46 -2.04 -23.08
C ASP A 128 0.29 -2.74 -24.45
N LYS A 129 -0.53 -3.80 -24.54
CA LYS A 129 -0.95 -4.43 -25.79
C LYS A 129 -1.61 -3.43 -26.74
N ASN A 130 -2.49 -2.56 -26.24
CA ASN A 130 -3.13 -1.52 -27.05
C ASN A 130 -2.14 -0.46 -27.57
N LYS A 131 -1.03 -0.23 -26.86
CA LYS A 131 0.03 0.71 -27.28
C LYS A 131 1.05 0.05 -28.20
N LYS A 132 1.18 -1.27 -28.15
CA LYS A 132 2.13 -2.09 -28.92
C LYS A 132 2.19 -1.69 -30.40
N GLY A 133 1.05 -1.70 -31.10
CA GLY A 133 1.01 -1.42 -32.54
C GLY A 133 1.58 -0.06 -32.91
N ARG A 134 1.33 0.98 -32.09
CA ARG A 134 1.90 2.31 -32.33
C ARG A 134 3.40 2.37 -32.03
N LEU A 135 3.86 1.66 -31.01
CA LEU A 135 5.28 1.66 -30.64
C LEU A 135 6.12 0.85 -31.62
N TYR A 136 5.59 -0.30 -32.06
CA TYR A 136 6.21 -1.17 -33.04
C TYR A 136 6.32 -0.49 -34.41
N ASN A 137 5.23 0.08 -34.91
CA ASN A 137 5.22 0.75 -36.22
C ASN A 137 6.09 2.02 -36.26
N ASN A 138 6.36 2.64 -35.11
CA ASN A 138 7.21 3.84 -35.01
C ASN A 138 8.66 3.51 -34.60
N TYR A 139 9.07 2.24 -34.65
CA TYR A 139 10.42 1.77 -34.31
C TYR A 139 10.87 2.09 -32.87
N TYR A 140 9.94 2.33 -31.96
CA TYR A 140 10.21 2.49 -30.52
C TYR A 140 10.18 1.15 -29.76
N MET A 141 9.88 0.06 -30.46
CA MET A 141 9.82 -1.31 -29.93
C MET A 141 10.40 -2.25 -30.98
N ASP A 142 11.32 -3.11 -30.57
CA ASP A 142 11.89 -4.14 -31.43
C ASP A 142 11.03 -5.43 -31.45
N ASP A 143 11.35 -6.33 -32.38
CA ASP A 143 10.65 -7.61 -32.55
C ASP A 143 10.70 -8.48 -31.29
N ASN A 144 11.78 -8.40 -30.52
CA ASN A 144 11.95 -9.19 -29.31
C ASN A 144 11.04 -8.68 -28.20
N MET A 145 10.99 -7.36 -27.97
CA MET A 145 10.07 -6.71 -27.03
C MET A 145 8.61 -6.95 -27.41
N SER A 146 8.31 -6.94 -28.71
CA SER A 146 6.99 -7.24 -29.25
C SER A 146 6.55 -8.67 -28.92
N LYS A 147 7.43 -9.65 -29.14
CA LYS A 147 7.20 -11.06 -28.81
C LYS A 147 7.10 -11.31 -27.31
N GLN A 148 7.94 -10.65 -26.50
CA GLN A 148 7.87 -10.73 -25.05
C GLN A 148 6.52 -10.26 -24.52
N LEU A 149 5.98 -9.17 -25.07
CA LEU A 149 4.65 -8.68 -24.69
C LEU A 149 3.53 -9.64 -25.11
N ASP A 150 3.67 -10.33 -26.26
CA ASP A 150 2.73 -11.36 -26.66
C ASP A 150 2.77 -12.58 -25.72
N GLY A 151 3.97 -13.07 -25.38
CA GLY A 151 4.14 -14.16 -24.41
C GLY A 151 3.56 -13.81 -23.04
N GLN A 152 3.79 -12.58 -22.56
CA GLN A 152 3.13 -12.07 -21.36
C GLN A 152 1.61 -11.98 -21.51
N CYS A 153 1.05 -11.78 -22.71
CA CYS A 153 -0.41 -11.84 -22.85
C CYS A 153 -0.93 -13.28 -22.77
N GLU A 154 -0.18 -14.25 -23.32
CA GLU A 154 -0.53 -15.67 -23.33
C GLU A 154 -0.50 -16.26 -21.91
N GLU A 155 0.60 -16.07 -21.17
CA GLU A 155 0.73 -16.48 -19.76
C GLU A 155 -0.42 -15.95 -18.90
N PHE A 156 -0.84 -14.70 -19.15
CA PHE A 156 -1.94 -14.09 -18.41
C PHE A 156 -3.31 -14.63 -18.81
N LEU A 157 -3.50 -15.03 -20.06
CA LEU A 157 -4.75 -15.69 -20.47
C LEU A 157 -4.86 -17.09 -19.88
N GLU A 158 -3.75 -17.81 -19.78
CA GLU A 158 -3.69 -19.10 -19.11
C GLU A 158 -4.06 -18.95 -17.62
N GLU A 159 -3.43 -18.03 -16.90
CA GLU A 159 -3.73 -17.78 -15.49
C GLU A 159 -5.20 -17.36 -15.28
N PHE A 160 -5.75 -16.53 -16.18
CA PHE A 160 -7.17 -16.18 -16.15
C PHE A 160 -8.06 -17.42 -16.26
N ASN A 161 -7.77 -18.31 -17.22
CA ASN A 161 -8.51 -19.55 -17.41
C ASN A 161 -8.36 -20.51 -16.21
N PHE A 162 -7.19 -20.56 -15.58
CA PHE A 162 -6.97 -21.34 -14.36
C PHE A 162 -7.85 -20.85 -13.21
N ILE A 163 -7.95 -19.53 -12.99
CA ILE A 163 -8.84 -18.96 -11.96
C ILE A 163 -10.31 -19.35 -12.22
N LEU A 164 -10.75 -19.30 -13.48
CA LEU A 164 -12.11 -19.71 -13.85
C LEU A 164 -12.36 -21.20 -13.59
N HIS A 165 -11.40 -22.04 -14.00
CA HIS A 165 -11.46 -23.49 -13.81
C HIS A 165 -11.51 -23.83 -12.31
N GLU A 166 -10.62 -23.25 -11.53
CA GLU A 166 -10.54 -23.49 -10.09
C GLU A 166 -11.78 -23.00 -9.33
N ALA A 167 -12.37 -21.87 -9.76
CA ALA A 167 -13.65 -21.42 -9.23
C ALA A 167 -14.76 -22.45 -9.49
N ASN A 168 -14.77 -23.05 -10.68
CA ASN A 168 -15.70 -24.12 -11.03
C ASN A 168 -15.40 -25.43 -10.29
N CYS A 169 -14.18 -25.69 -9.85
CA CYS A 169 -13.85 -26.82 -8.96
C CYS A 169 -14.44 -26.62 -7.56
N LEU A 170 -14.50 -25.39 -7.07
CA LEU A 170 -15.02 -25.06 -5.74
C LEU A 170 -16.54 -24.91 -5.68
N SER A 171 -17.17 -24.57 -6.80
CA SER A 171 -18.61 -24.31 -6.87
C SER A 171 -19.10 -24.31 -8.30
N ASP A 172 -20.27 -24.90 -8.52
CA ASP A 172 -20.89 -24.91 -9.84
C ASP A 172 -21.10 -23.50 -10.39
N LYS A 173 -20.61 -23.27 -11.61
CA LYS A 173 -20.76 -22.04 -12.40
C LYS A 173 -20.18 -20.78 -11.74
N TRP A 174 -19.35 -20.92 -10.71
CA TRP A 174 -18.76 -19.76 -10.06
C TRP A 174 -17.67 -19.09 -10.89
N GLY A 175 -17.05 -19.83 -11.82
CA GLY A 175 -16.17 -19.24 -12.83
C GLY A 175 -16.85 -18.11 -13.62
N ASP A 176 -18.15 -18.20 -13.89
CA ASP A 176 -18.86 -17.20 -14.67
C ASP A 176 -18.98 -15.84 -13.95
N THR A 177 -18.96 -15.82 -12.61
CA THR A 177 -19.18 -14.61 -11.81
C THR A 177 -17.95 -14.10 -11.06
N ILE A 178 -16.98 -14.97 -10.74
CA ILE A 178 -15.84 -14.65 -9.87
C ILE A 178 -15.07 -13.40 -10.31
N ILE A 179 -14.85 -13.23 -11.62
CA ILE A 179 -14.14 -12.07 -12.17
C ILE A 179 -14.96 -10.81 -12.02
N SER A 180 -16.28 -10.88 -12.23
CA SER A 180 -17.17 -9.73 -12.07
C SER A 180 -17.25 -9.30 -10.61
N ASP A 181 -17.28 -10.25 -9.67
CA ASP A 181 -17.27 -9.99 -8.23
C ASP A 181 -15.95 -9.38 -7.79
N ALA A 182 -14.81 -9.95 -8.24
CA ALA A 182 -13.49 -9.39 -8.02
C ALA A 182 -13.38 -7.95 -8.54
N TYR A 183 -13.93 -7.67 -9.72
CA TYR A 183 -13.92 -6.34 -10.31
C TYR A 183 -14.69 -5.33 -9.45
N ARG A 184 -15.90 -5.69 -9.01
CA ARG A 184 -16.72 -4.83 -8.13
C ARG A 184 -16.01 -4.54 -6.82
N ILE A 185 -15.40 -5.55 -6.20
CA ILE A 185 -14.67 -5.40 -4.94
C ILE A 185 -13.40 -4.56 -5.13
N TYR A 186 -12.63 -4.80 -6.19
CA TYR A 186 -11.44 -4.04 -6.51
C TYR A 186 -11.74 -2.54 -6.65
N HIS A 187 -12.77 -2.19 -7.42
CA HIS A 187 -13.18 -0.80 -7.61
C HIS A 187 -13.72 -0.15 -6.33
N HIS A 188 -14.49 -0.90 -5.53
CA HIS A 188 -14.95 -0.44 -4.22
C HIS A 188 -13.77 -0.14 -3.28
N ASN A 189 -12.80 -1.06 -3.18
CA ASN A 189 -11.61 -0.89 -2.35
C ASN A 189 -10.76 0.29 -2.81
N LYS A 190 -10.62 0.47 -4.13
CA LYS A 190 -9.90 1.61 -4.70
C LYS A 190 -10.55 2.94 -4.35
N ALA A 191 -11.88 3.04 -4.49
CA ALA A 191 -12.63 4.25 -4.12
C ALA A 191 -12.47 4.58 -2.63
N LYS A 192 -12.59 3.57 -1.76
CA LYS A 192 -12.40 3.72 -0.32
C LYS A 192 -10.98 4.19 0.04
N ALA A 193 -9.96 3.61 -0.60
CA ALA A 193 -8.56 4.01 -0.38
C ALA A 193 -8.28 5.45 -0.84
N GLU A 194 -8.90 5.90 -1.93
CA GLU A 194 -8.80 7.29 -2.39
C GLU A 194 -9.49 8.27 -1.44
N GLU A 195 -10.65 7.93 -0.89
CA GLU A 195 -11.32 8.73 0.14
C GLU A 195 -10.48 8.85 1.42
N GLU A 196 -9.88 7.75 1.88
CA GLU A 196 -9.00 7.77 3.06
C GLU A 196 -7.74 8.61 2.82
N LYS A 197 -7.16 8.56 1.62
CA LYS A 197 -6.03 9.42 1.24
C LYS A 197 -6.42 10.90 1.28
N LYS A 198 -7.58 11.26 0.72
CA LYS A 198 -8.10 12.64 0.77
C LYS A 198 -8.29 13.11 2.21
N LYS A 199 -8.91 12.30 3.07
CA LYS A 199 -9.08 12.62 4.51
C LYS A 199 -7.73 12.81 5.22
N LYS A 200 -6.75 11.93 4.98
CA LYS A 200 -5.39 12.06 5.54
C LYS A 200 -4.68 13.32 5.06
N GLU A 201 -4.87 13.71 3.80
CA GLU A 201 -4.27 14.90 3.22
C GLU A 201 -4.93 16.19 3.75
N GLU A 202 -6.26 16.19 3.91
CA GLU A 202 -7.00 17.26 4.58
C GLU A 202 -6.56 17.45 6.03
N LEU A 203 -6.43 16.37 6.80
CA LEU A 203 -5.88 16.40 8.16
C LEU A 203 -4.47 17.00 8.19
N LYS A 204 -3.57 16.57 7.29
CA LYS A 204 -2.21 17.16 7.19
C LYS A 204 -2.26 18.65 6.85
N ASN A 205 -3.17 19.07 5.97
CA ASN A 205 -3.31 20.47 5.58
C ASN A 205 -3.89 21.32 6.72
N MET A 206 -4.85 20.80 7.48
CA MET A 206 -5.35 21.47 8.68
C MET A 206 -4.26 21.61 9.74
N LEU A 207 -3.47 20.56 9.98
CA LEU A 207 -2.36 20.60 10.94
C LEU A 207 -1.30 21.63 10.55
N LYS A 208 -0.96 21.71 9.26
CA LYS A 208 -0.04 22.74 8.73
C LYS A 208 -0.60 24.15 8.92
N LYS A 209 -1.89 24.36 8.67
CA LYS A 209 -2.56 25.66 8.89
C LYS A 209 -2.56 26.05 10.38
N GLN A 210 -2.81 25.10 11.28
CA GLN A 210 -2.76 25.35 12.73
C GLN A 210 -1.35 25.72 13.19
N LYS A 211 -0.32 24.96 12.78
CA LYS A 211 1.09 25.28 13.11
C LYS A 211 1.52 26.65 12.60
N LEU A 212 1.04 27.06 11.42
CA LEU A 212 1.33 28.39 10.87
C LEU A 212 0.64 29.49 11.69
N LYS A 213 -0.59 29.27 12.15
CA LYS A 213 -1.31 30.20 13.04
C LYS A 213 -0.64 30.33 14.40
N GLU A 214 -0.22 29.22 15.01
CA GLU A 214 0.54 29.24 16.26
C GLU A 214 1.87 29.98 16.14
N LYS A 215 2.61 29.76 15.04
CA LYS A 215 3.88 30.47 14.82
C LYS A 215 3.67 31.98 14.68
N LYS A 216 2.67 32.40 13.89
CA LYS A 216 2.31 33.82 13.78
C LYS A 216 1.86 34.41 15.10
N LEU A 217 1.10 33.67 15.90
CA LEU A 217 0.64 34.12 17.21
C LEU A 217 1.83 34.32 18.16
N LYS A 218 2.78 33.37 18.21
CA LYS A 218 4.00 33.49 19.01
C LYS A 218 4.84 34.71 18.62
N GLU A 219 5.06 34.92 17.32
CA GLU A 219 5.79 36.08 16.80
C GLU A 219 5.10 37.41 17.17
N THR A 220 3.76 37.46 17.13
CA THR A 220 3.02 38.66 17.55
C THR A 220 3.08 38.89 19.06
N THR A 221 3.02 37.84 19.88
CA THR A 221 3.12 37.97 21.34
C THR A 221 4.52 38.36 21.79
N GLU A 222 5.56 37.84 21.14
CA GLU A 222 6.96 38.23 21.42
C GLU A 222 7.20 39.70 21.08
N LYS A 223 6.70 40.18 19.93
CA LYS A 223 6.77 41.61 19.57
C LYS A 223 6.02 42.50 20.55
N ALA A 224 4.83 42.09 20.99
CA ALA A 224 4.06 42.84 21.97
C ALA A 224 4.77 42.92 23.33
N ASN A 225 5.41 41.83 23.77
CA ASN A 225 6.18 41.80 25.02
C ASN A 225 7.43 42.69 24.95
N LEU A 226 8.15 42.70 23.83
CA LEU A 226 9.29 43.60 23.63
C LEU A 226 8.86 45.07 23.72
N LEU A 227 7.76 45.43 23.05
CA LEU A 227 7.20 46.79 23.08
C LEU A 227 6.73 47.19 24.49
N ALA A 228 6.16 46.25 25.24
CA ALA A 228 5.77 46.48 26.63
C ALA A 228 7.00 46.72 27.53
N ASN A 229 8.09 45.98 27.32
CA ASN A 229 9.34 46.19 28.06
C ASN A 229 9.98 47.54 27.73
N GLU A 230 10.02 47.95 26.46
CA GLU A 230 10.53 49.28 26.05
C GLU A 230 9.73 50.40 26.74
N ILE A 231 8.39 50.30 26.77
CA ILE A 231 7.52 51.27 27.46
C ILE A 231 7.78 51.30 28.97
N ILE A 232 8.06 50.16 29.60
CA ILE A 232 8.39 50.09 31.03
C ILE A 232 9.74 50.75 31.31
N GLU A 233 10.76 50.50 30.48
CA GLU A 233 12.08 51.14 30.60
C GLU A 233 11.99 52.65 30.42
N ASP A 234 11.25 53.13 29.41
CA ASP A 234 11.02 54.55 29.18
C ASP A 234 10.32 55.20 30.38
N MET A 235 9.30 54.55 30.96
CA MET A 235 8.63 55.06 32.16
C MET A 235 9.55 55.10 33.38
N LEU A 236 10.41 54.09 33.57
CA LEU A 236 11.40 54.08 34.64
C LEU A 236 12.43 55.20 34.46
N PHE A 237 12.89 55.44 33.23
CA PHE A 237 13.81 56.52 32.90
C PHE A 237 13.20 57.90 33.16
N VAL A 238 11.94 58.11 32.76
CA VAL A 238 11.19 59.35 33.06
C VAL A 238 11.05 59.53 34.57
N LYS A 239 10.72 58.47 35.31
CA LYS A 239 10.58 58.54 36.77
C LYS A 239 11.91 58.90 37.45
N MET A 240 13.01 58.27 37.05
CA MET A 240 14.36 58.60 37.55
C MET A 240 14.79 60.02 37.20
N SER A 241 14.45 60.51 36.00
CA SER A 241 14.75 61.88 35.58
C SER A 241 13.96 62.93 36.36
N VAL A 242 12.71 62.61 36.73
CA VAL A 242 11.88 63.46 37.60
C VAL A 242 12.44 63.46 39.03
N ASP A 243 12.84 62.30 39.55
CA ASP A 243 13.45 62.18 40.88
C ASP A 243 14.81 62.91 40.97
N ASP A 244 15.64 62.84 39.92
CA ASP A 244 16.90 63.61 39.82
C ASP A 244 16.66 65.12 39.69
N GLY A 245 15.62 65.53 38.97
CA GLY A 245 15.20 66.93 38.87
C GLY A 245 14.73 67.48 40.22
N ILE A 246 14.01 66.68 41.00
CA ILE A 246 13.58 67.01 42.36
C ILE A 246 14.79 67.09 43.30
N ASN A 247 15.71 66.12 43.25
CA ASN A 247 16.91 66.10 44.08
C ASN A 247 17.85 67.29 43.80
N LYS A 248 18.03 67.69 42.53
CA LYS A 248 18.77 68.91 42.20
C LYS A 248 18.09 70.17 42.74
N LYS A 249 16.76 70.24 42.67
CA LYS A 249 16.00 71.38 43.19
C LYS A 249 16.07 71.49 44.72
N ILE A 250 16.09 70.35 45.42
CA ILE A 250 16.33 70.28 46.87
C ILE A 250 17.76 70.70 47.21
N PHE A 251 18.77 70.24 46.45
CA PHE A 251 20.18 70.61 46.63
C PHE A 251 20.44 72.12 46.43
N PHE A 252 19.76 72.74 45.47
CA PHE A 252 19.81 74.20 45.28
C PHE A 252 19.14 74.97 46.43
N LEU A 253 18.06 74.43 47.03
CA LEU A 253 17.41 75.08 48.17
C LEU A 253 18.21 74.96 49.47
N THR A 254 18.98 73.88 49.66
CA THR A 254 19.87 73.74 50.83
C THR A 254 21.12 74.62 50.75
N GLN A 255 21.68 74.89 49.56
CA GLN A 255 22.81 75.82 49.44
C GLN A 255 22.46 77.30 49.66
N TYR A 256 21.17 77.66 49.60
CA TYR A 256 20.69 79.02 49.91
C TYR A 256 20.10 79.17 51.32
N SER A 257 20.17 78.13 52.15
CA SER A 257 19.73 78.15 53.55
C SER A 257 20.84 78.47 54.56
N ASP A 258 22.11 78.43 54.14
CA ASP A 258 23.29 78.68 54.98
C ASP A 258 24.05 79.97 54.58
N ALA A 259 23.35 80.96 53.99
CA ALA A 259 23.88 82.29 53.67
C ALA A 259 23.23 83.38 54.53
#